data_AF-A0A929XRT0-F1
#
_entry.id   AF-A0A929XRT0-F1
#
_cell.length_a   1.000
_cell.length_b   1.000
_cell.length_c   1.000
_cell.angle_alpha   90.00
_cell.angle_beta   90.00
_cell.angle_gamma   90.00
#
_symmetry.space_group_name_H-M   'P 1'
#
loop_
_entity.id
_entity.type
_entity.pdbx_description
1 polymer ?
#
loop_
_entity_poly.entity_id
_entity_poly.type
_entity_poly.pdbx_seq_one_letter_code
_entity_poly.pdbx_strand_id
1 'polypeptide(L)'
;MKKKSKGKWGFIPKWVWLLISLAVAVVLWLFASYRWPIIFANPEQVLAVFVEKGIHSTILWEHVWASLSRVLTGFGIAFFLAIPIAFLMAWYEPFEKIVEPWIQFVRNIPPLAYVFLITAALGVGNLGKVIVIVIASFLVQVVTVYQG
;
A
#
# COMPACT_ATOMS: atom_id res chain seq x y z
N MET A 1 13.21 -34.68 -3.16
CA MET A 1 12.84 -33.80 -2.02
C MET A 1 13.48 -34.32 -0.73
N LYS A 2 14.56 -33.69 -0.24
CA LYS A 2 15.23 -34.12 1.01
C LYS A 2 14.38 -33.73 2.22
N LYS A 3 13.85 -34.71 2.96
CA LYS A 3 13.22 -34.54 4.28
C LYS A 3 14.24 -33.87 5.21
N LYS A 4 14.07 -32.59 5.52
CA LYS A 4 14.82 -31.91 6.58
C LYS A 4 14.49 -32.59 7.90
N SER A 5 15.51 -33.14 8.55
CA SER A 5 15.48 -33.64 9.93
C SER A 5 14.75 -32.64 10.83
N LYS A 6 13.68 -33.07 11.49
CA LYS A 6 12.95 -32.25 12.46
C LYS A 6 13.83 -32.06 13.70
N GLY A 7 14.72 -31.07 13.65
CA GLY A 7 15.44 -30.58 14.83
C GLY A 7 14.45 -30.07 15.87
N LYS A 8 14.91 -29.96 17.12
CA LYS A 8 14.16 -29.56 18.35
C LYS A 8 13.29 -28.29 18.22
N TRP A 9 13.46 -27.54 17.14
CA TRP A 9 12.76 -26.31 16.76
C TRP A 9 11.39 -26.56 16.11
N GLY A 10 11.08 -27.81 15.74
CA GLY A 10 9.79 -28.21 15.14
C GLY A 10 8.64 -28.43 16.14
N PHE A 11 8.91 -28.33 17.45
CA PHE A 11 7.91 -28.45 18.52
C PHE A 11 7.26 -27.11 18.90
N ILE A 12 7.85 -25.98 18.48
CA ILE A 12 7.34 -24.64 18.82
C ILE A 12 6.25 -24.26 17.80
N PRO A 13 5.01 -23.93 18.24
CA PRO A 13 3.96 -23.51 17.34
C PRO A 13 4.33 -22.20 16.62
N LYS A 14 3.88 -22.04 15.36
CA LYS A 14 4.18 -20.86 14.53
C LYS A 14 3.82 -19.53 15.21
N TRP A 15 2.76 -19.49 16.01
CA TRP A 15 2.36 -18.27 16.72
C TRP A 15 3.36 -17.84 17.80
N VAL A 16 4.04 -18.78 18.45
CA VAL A 16 5.10 -18.47 19.42
C VAL A 16 6.29 -17.80 18.73
N TRP A 17 6.65 -18.24 17.51
CA TRP A 17 7.66 -17.56 16.71
C TRP A 17 7.27 -16.12 16.35
N LEU A 18 6.00 -15.88 16.05
CA LEU A 18 5.49 -14.52 15.80
C LEU A 18 5.58 -13.65 17.05
N LEU A 19 5.20 -14.18 18.22
CA LEU A 19 5.32 -13.45 19.49
C LEU A 19 6.77 -13.14 19.85
N ILE A 20 7.69 -14.08 19.64
CA ILE A 20 9.13 -13.86 19.84
C ILE A 20 9.63 -12.75 18.89
N SER A 21 9.26 -12.81 17.61
CA SER A 21 9.65 -11.78 16.64
C SER A 21 9.14 -10.40 17.04
N LEU A 22 7.87 -10.32 17.47
CA LEU A 22 7.27 -9.07 17.92
C LEU A 22 7.96 -8.54 19.18
N ALA A 23 8.22 -9.41 20.16
CA ALA A 23 8.91 -9.04 21.39
C ALA A 23 10.32 -8.51 21.11
N VAL A 24 11.08 -9.17 20.23
CA VAL A 24 12.40 -8.70 19.80
C VAL A 24 12.30 -7.33 19.14
N ALA A 25 11.32 -7.11 18.25
CA ALA A 25 11.13 -5.81 17.61
C ALA A 25 10.81 -4.70 18.62
N VAL A 26 9.96 -4.97 19.62
CA VAL A 26 9.62 -4.01 20.69
C VAL A 26 10.85 -3.71 21.55
N VAL A 27 11.62 -4.72 21.94
CA VAL A 27 12.85 -4.52 22.73
C VAL A 27 13.87 -3.69 21.96
N LEU A 28 14.06 -3.98 20.67
CA LEU A 28 14.94 -3.19 19.81
C LEU A 28 14.46 -1.74 19.68
N TRP A 29 13.16 -1.52 19.53
CA TRP A 29 12.59 -0.18 19.49
C TRP A 29 12.80 0.58 20.80
N LEU A 30 12.52 -0.04 21.95
CA LEU A 30 12.73 0.55 23.27
C LEU A 30 14.21 0.92 23.48
N PHE A 31 15.11 0.01 23.13
CA PHE A 31 16.55 0.24 23.23
C PHE A 31 17.00 1.40 22.33
N ALA A 32 16.56 1.41 21.07
CA ALA A 32 16.88 2.49 20.12
C ALA A 32 16.29 3.83 20.57
N SER A 33 15.08 3.82 21.11
CA SER A 33 14.37 4.99 21.61
C SER A 33 15.04 5.63 22.81
N TYR A 34 15.52 4.81 23.76
CA TYR A 34 16.26 5.31 24.90
C TYR A 34 17.66 5.80 24.52
N ARG A 35 18.32 5.17 23.53
CA ARG A 35 19.67 5.53 23.09
C ARG A 35 19.70 6.78 22.19
N TRP A 36 18.69 6.97 21.34
CA TRP A 36 18.62 8.07 20.38
C TRP A 36 17.23 8.74 20.38
N PRO A 37 16.87 9.45 21.47
CA PRO A 37 15.52 10.01 21.66
C PRO A 37 15.14 11.13 20.67
N ILE A 38 16.11 11.67 19.94
CA ILE A 38 15.87 12.68 18.88
C ILE A 38 15.40 12.01 17.58
N ILE A 39 15.82 10.75 17.35
CA ILE A 39 15.56 10.02 16.10
C ILE A 39 14.35 9.10 16.27
N PHE A 40 14.24 8.46 17.43
CA PHE A 40 13.17 7.50 17.73
C PHE A 40 12.28 8.03 18.85
N ALA A 41 10.97 8.02 18.62
CA ALA A 41 9.98 8.44 19.60
C ALA A 41 9.79 7.36 20.68
N ASN A 42 9.79 7.79 21.95
CA ASN A 42 9.49 6.89 23.08
C ASN A 42 8.03 6.46 23.05
N PRO A 43 7.70 5.22 23.47
CA PRO A 43 6.32 4.74 23.48
C PRO A 43 5.37 5.66 24.25
N GLU A 44 5.82 6.23 25.36
CA GLU A 44 5.03 7.19 26.15
C GLU A 44 4.75 8.47 25.36
N GLN A 45 5.73 8.99 24.61
CA GLN A 45 5.56 10.16 23.75
C GLN A 45 4.58 9.88 22.61
N VAL A 46 4.68 8.69 22.00
CA VAL A 46 3.74 8.25 20.96
C VAL A 46 2.32 8.19 21.52
N LEU A 47 2.13 7.61 22.71
CA LEU A 47 0.83 7.53 23.36
C LEU A 47 0.28 8.92 23.74
N ALA A 48 1.12 9.80 24.30
CA ALA A 48 0.71 11.16 24.66
C ALA A 48 0.24 11.93 23.42
N VAL A 49 1.03 11.93 22.34
CA VAL A 49 0.69 12.62 21.09
C VAL A 49 -0.52 11.97 20.42
N PHE A 50 -0.68 10.65 20.50
CA PHE A 50 -1.86 9.96 19.97
C PHE A 50 -3.14 10.40 20.69
N VAL A 51 -3.12 10.47 22.02
CA VAL A 51 -4.25 10.95 22.82
C VAL A 51 -4.51 12.43 22.55
N GLU A 52 -3.47 13.25 22.54
CA GLU A 52 -3.58 14.69 22.26
C GLU A 52 -4.16 14.96 20.86
N LYS A 53 -3.56 14.37 19.81
CA LYS A 53 -3.96 14.64 18.43
C LYS A 53 -5.19 13.87 17.97
N GLY A 54 -5.51 12.76 18.63
CA GLY A 54 -6.61 11.86 18.25
C GLY A 54 -7.87 12.05 19.09
N ILE A 55 -7.75 12.38 20.36
CA ILE A 55 -8.90 12.57 21.27
C ILE A 55 -9.14 14.06 21.53
N HIS A 56 -8.08 14.82 21.80
CA HIS A 56 -8.21 16.24 22.16
C HIS A 56 -8.11 17.20 20.96
N SER A 57 -7.79 16.69 19.77
CA SER A 57 -7.74 17.44 18.52
C SER A 57 -8.36 16.63 17.39
N THR A 58 -8.82 17.31 16.34
CA THR A 58 -9.33 16.68 15.10
C THR A 58 -8.24 16.42 14.07
N ILE A 59 -7.02 16.93 14.29
CA ILE A 59 -5.92 16.89 13.32
C ILE A 59 -5.58 15.47 12.87
N LEU A 60 -5.56 14.49 13.79
CA LEU A 60 -5.26 13.10 13.42
C LEU A 60 -6.33 12.56 12.46
N TRP A 61 -7.59 12.80 12.77
CA TRP A 61 -8.73 12.36 11.96
C TRP A 61 -8.80 13.07 10.62
N GLU A 62 -8.48 14.37 10.56
CA GLU A 62 -8.40 15.13 9.32
C GLU A 62 -7.33 14.56 8.39
N HIS A 63 -6.15 14.22 8.90
CA HIS A 63 -5.10 13.59 8.09
C HIS A 63 -5.46 12.17 7.65
N VAL A 64 -6.06 11.38 8.54
CA VAL A 64 -6.57 10.04 8.20
C VAL A 64 -7.61 10.13 7.10
N TRP A 65 -8.61 11.01 7.25
CA TRP A 65 -9.67 11.20 6.27
C TRP A 65 -9.14 11.76 4.95
N ALA A 66 -8.22 12.73 4.99
CA ALA A 66 -7.58 13.24 3.78
C ALA A 66 -6.79 12.15 3.04
N SER A 67 -6.15 11.21 3.75
CA SER A 67 -5.51 10.06 3.12
C SER A 67 -6.53 9.09 2.52
N LEU A 68 -7.53 8.71 3.33
CA LEU A 68 -8.55 7.74 2.96
C LEU A 68 -9.40 8.21 1.78
N SER A 69 -9.86 9.45 1.79
CA SER A 69 -10.65 10.05 0.70
C SER A 69 -9.90 10.04 -0.64
N ARG A 70 -8.58 10.30 -0.65
CA ARG A 70 -7.77 10.19 -1.89
C ARG A 70 -7.76 8.76 -2.42
N VAL A 71 -7.59 7.78 -1.53
CA VAL A 71 -7.58 6.36 -1.90
C VAL A 71 -8.94 5.93 -2.42
N LEU A 72 -10.02 6.26 -1.71
CA LEU A 72 -11.38 5.91 -2.13
C LEU A 72 -11.76 6.54 -3.46
N THR A 73 -11.47 7.83 -3.65
CA THR A 73 -11.75 8.51 -4.91
C THR A 73 -10.93 7.94 -6.07
N GLY A 74 -9.62 7.74 -5.88
CA GLY A 74 -8.76 7.18 -6.92
C GLY A 74 -9.12 5.73 -7.27
N PHE A 75 -9.36 4.90 -6.26
CA PHE A 75 -9.81 3.52 -6.44
C PHE A 75 -11.19 3.45 -7.11
N GLY A 76 -12.13 4.31 -6.70
CA GLY A 76 -13.48 4.35 -7.27
C GLY A 76 -13.46 4.72 -8.75
N ILE A 77 -12.73 5.78 -9.13
CA ILE A 77 -12.57 6.17 -10.53
C ILE A 77 -11.94 5.03 -11.34
N ALA A 78 -10.87 4.42 -10.82
CA ALA A 78 -10.23 3.27 -11.46
C ALA A 78 -11.21 2.11 -11.66
N PHE A 79 -12.03 1.82 -10.65
CA PHE A 79 -12.99 0.70 -10.68
C PHE A 79 -14.05 0.89 -11.76
N PHE A 80 -14.62 2.09 -11.84
CA PHE A 80 -15.59 2.43 -12.87
C PHE A 80 -15.01 2.39 -14.29
N LEU A 81 -13.72 2.66 -14.46
CA LEU A 81 -13.04 2.56 -15.75
C LEU A 81 -12.59 1.12 -16.08
N ALA A 82 -12.13 0.37 -15.08
CA ALA A 82 -11.61 -0.97 -15.24
C ALA A 82 -12.69 -1.97 -15.66
N ILE A 83 -13.90 -1.88 -15.09
CA ILE A 83 -15.01 -2.79 -15.42
C ILE A 83 -15.34 -2.78 -16.93
N PRO A 84 -15.70 -1.64 -17.56
CA PRO A 84 -16.08 -1.63 -18.97
C PRO A 84 -14.91 -2.04 -19.86
N ILE A 85 -13.69 -1.62 -19.54
CA ILE A 85 -12.50 -1.98 -20.33
C ILE A 85 -12.23 -3.48 -20.25
N ALA A 86 -12.25 -4.07 -19.05
CA ALA A 86 -12.06 -5.51 -18.86
C ALA A 86 -13.16 -6.32 -19.55
N PHE A 87 -14.42 -5.87 -19.48
CA PHE A 87 -15.53 -6.52 -20.19
C PHE A 87 -15.33 -6.50 -21.70
N LEU A 88 -14.92 -5.36 -22.27
CA LEU A 88 -14.64 -5.25 -23.70
C LEU A 88 -13.46 -6.14 -24.12
N MET A 89 -12.41 -6.21 -23.29
CA MET A 89 -11.29 -7.12 -23.53
C MET A 89 -11.73 -8.59 -23.49
N ALA A 90 -12.62 -8.96 -22.57
CA ALA A 90 -13.10 -10.33 -22.44
C ALA A 90 -14.04 -10.77 -23.59
N TRP A 91 -14.83 -9.86 -24.15
CA TRP A 91 -15.80 -10.19 -25.21
C TRP A 91 -15.31 -9.98 -26.63
N TYR A 92 -14.32 -9.11 -26.86
CA TYR A 92 -13.88 -8.75 -28.21
C TYR A 92 -12.37 -8.98 -28.37
N GLU A 93 -12.01 -10.09 -29.04
CA GLU A 93 -10.60 -10.42 -29.32
C GLU A 93 -9.81 -9.28 -29.98
N PRO A 94 -10.33 -8.52 -30.98
CA PRO A 94 -9.57 -7.42 -31.57
C PRO A 94 -9.27 -6.31 -30.56
N PHE A 95 -10.20 -6.02 -29.64
CA PHE A 95 -10.02 -5.01 -28.62
C PHE A 95 -8.96 -5.45 -27.60
N GLU A 96 -9.03 -6.71 -27.16
CA GLU A 96 -8.01 -7.33 -26.31
C GLU A 96 -6.61 -7.18 -26.91
N LYS A 97 -6.41 -7.64 -28.16
CA LYS A 97 -5.09 -7.63 -28.82
C LYS A 97 -4.49 -6.23 -28.97
N ILE A 98 -5.34 -5.20 -29.05
CA ILE A 98 -4.89 -3.80 -29.11
C ILE A 98 -4.56 -3.29 -27.71
N VAL A 99 -5.41 -3.52 -26.71
CA VAL A 99 -5.31 -2.90 -25.38
C VAL A 99 -4.33 -3.62 -24.45
N GLU A 100 -4.25 -4.95 -24.54
CA GLU A 100 -3.39 -5.77 -23.69
C GLU A 100 -1.91 -5.34 -23.73
N PRO A 101 -1.27 -5.13 -24.91
CA PRO A 101 0.11 -4.67 -24.97
C PRO A 101 0.34 -3.35 -24.24
N TRP A 102 -0.60 -2.40 -24.32
CA TRP A 102 -0.51 -1.13 -23.61
C TRP A 102 -0.61 -1.31 -22.10
N ILE A 103 -1.53 -2.15 -21.63
CA ILE A 103 -1.66 -2.46 -20.20
C ILE A 103 -0.34 -3.07 -19.69
N GLN A 104 0.23 -4.04 -20.42
CA GLN A 104 1.50 -4.66 -20.03
C GLN A 104 2.67 -3.67 -20.05
N PHE A 105 2.73 -2.79 -21.05
CA PHE A 105 3.75 -1.73 -21.11
C PHE A 105 3.69 -0.82 -19.89
N VAL A 106 2.49 -0.31 -19.56
CA VAL A 106 2.29 0.58 -18.42
C VAL A 106 2.61 -0.16 -17.10
N ARG A 107 2.26 -1.45 -16.97
CA ARG A 107 2.60 -2.26 -15.78
C ARG A 107 4.10 -2.44 -15.54
N ASN A 108 4.92 -2.37 -16.58
CA ASN A 108 6.37 -2.51 -16.45
C ASN A 108 7.07 -1.24 -15.98
N ILE A 109 6.38 -0.09 -16.01
CA ILE A 109 6.94 1.16 -15.50
C ILE A 109 6.92 1.12 -13.96
N PRO A 110 8.06 1.38 -13.29
CA PRO A 110 8.10 1.39 -11.83
C PRO A 110 7.07 2.36 -11.24
N PRO A 111 6.33 1.98 -10.18
CA PRO A 111 5.35 2.85 -9.53
C PRO A 111 5.91 4.22 -9.13
N LEU A 112 7.18 4.25 -8.74
CA LEU A 112 7.89 5.46 -8.33
C LEU A 112 8.03 6.48 -9.49
N ALA A 113 8.18 6.00 -10.73
CA ALA A 113 8.30 6.87 -11.91
C ALA A 113 7.02 7.68 -12.14
N TYR A 114 5.84 7.09 -11.92
CA TYR A 114 4.57 7.81 -12.02
C TYR A 114 4.48 8.96 -11.03
N VAL A 115 4.95 8.77 -9.80
CA VAL A 115 4.96 9.85 -8.81
C VAL A 115 5.77 11.03 -9.34
N PHE A 116 6.97 10.79 -9.89
CA PHE A 116 7.80 11.86 -10.43
C PHE A 116 7.19 12.52 -11.67
N LEU A 117 6.73 11.74 -12.66
CA LEU A 117 6.16 12.26 -13.91
C LEU A 117 4.90 13.09 -13.65
N ILE A 118 3.99 12.59 -12.82
CA ILE A 118 2.73 13.29 -12.51
C ILE A 118 3.00 14.54 -11.67
N THR A 119 3.94 14.48 -10.72
CA THR A 119 4.33 15.67 -9.93
C THR A 119 5.01 16.73 -10.80
N ALA A 120 5.84 16.33 -11.77
CA ALA A 120 6.45 17.26 -12.71
C ALA A 120 5.42 17.92 -13.64
N ALA A 121 4.42 17.17 -14.10
CA ALA A 121 3.41 17.65 -15.03
C ALA A 121 2.32 18.52 -14.37
N LEU A 122 1.83 18.11 -13.19
CA LEU A 122 0.69 18.74 -12.52
C LEU A 122 1.09 19.56 -11.28
N GLY A 123 2.36 19.54 -10.91
CA GLY A 123 2.86 20.12 -9.67
C GLY A 123 2.58 19.27 -8.43
N VAL A 124 3.04 19.76 -7.28
CA VAL A 124 2.82 19.12 -5.98
C VAL A 124 1.40 19.42 -5.51
N GLY A 125 0.59 18.38 -5.32
CA GLY A 125 -0.78 18.55 -4.84
C GLY A 125 -1.52 17.25 -4.58
N ASN A 126 -2.80 17.38 -4.22
CA ASN A 126 -3.69 16.23 -3.99
C ASN A 126 -4.08 15.54 -5.30
N LEU A 127 -4.26 16.31 -6.39
CA LEU A 127 -4.67 15.79 -7.69
C LEU A 127 -3.67 14.76 -8.23
N GLY A 128 -2.37 15.07 -8.19
CA GLY A 128 -1.32 14.15 -8.65
C GLY A 128 -1.30 12.83 -7.86
N LYS A 129 -1.50 12.90 -6.54
CA LYS A 129 -1.60 11.69 -5.69
C LYS A 129 -2.78 10.82 -6.09
N VAL A 130 -3.95 11.42 -6.34
CA VAL A 130 -5.15 10.69 -6.78
C VAL A 130 -4.92 10.05 -8.15
N ILE A 131 -4.32 10.76 -9.12
CA ILE A 131 -4.07 10.21 -10.45
C ILE A 131 -3.12 9.01 -10.41
N VAL A 132 -2.07 9.06 -9.58
CA VAL A 132 -1.18 7.91 -9.39
C VAL A 132 -1.96 6.71 -8.83
N ILE A 133 -2.86 6.93 -7.86
CA ILE A 133 -3.74 5.88 -7.34
C ILE A 133 -4.67 5.34 -8.43
N VAL A 134 -5.24 6.20 -9.28
CA VAL A 134 -6.10 5.80 -10.40
C VAL A 134 -5.34 4.89 -11.36
N ILE A 135 -4.15 5.29 -11.82
CA ILE A 135 -3.34 4.50 -12.76
C ILE A 135 -2.98 3.14 -12.13
N ALA A 136 -2.42 3.14 -10.92
CA ALA A 136 -1.99 1.92 -10.26
C ALA A 136 -3.16 0.96 -9.99
N SER A 137 -4.28 1.49 -9.48
CA SER A 137 -5.47 0.68 -9.17
C SER A 137 -6.15 0.18 -10.43
N PHE A 138 -6.24 1.00 -11.48
CA PHE A 138 -6.86 0.63 -12.76
C PHE A 138 -6.14 -0.57 -13.38
N LEU A 139 -4.80 -0.54 -13.44
CA LEU A 139 -4.02 -1.64 -14.03
C LEU A 139 -4.18 -2.96 -13.27
N VAL A 140 -4.26 -2.90 -11.94
CA VAL A 140 -4.49 -4.09 -11.12
C VAL A 140 -5.92 -4.60 -11.31
N GLN A 141 -6.91 -3.72 -11.25
CA GLN A 141 -8.32 -4.08 -11.36
C GLN A 141 -8.68 -4.61 -12.75
N VAL A 142 -8.25 -3.95 -13.83
CA VAL A 142 -8.60 -4.36 -15.20
C VAL A 142 -8.05 -5.76 -15.48
N VAL A 143 -6.82 -6.05 -15.05
CA VAL A 143 -6.21 -7.36 -15.19
C VAL A 143 -6.90 -8.39 -14.31
N THR A 144 -7.22 -8.04 -13.05
CA THR A 144 -7.92 -8.96 -12.13
C THR A 144 -9.33 -9.30 -12.61
N VAL A 145 -10.05 -8.34 -13.20
CA VAL A 145 -11.40 -8.58 -13.74
C VAL A 145 -11.33 -9.36 -15.05
N TYR A 146 -10.35 -9.06 -15.91
CA TYR A 146 -10.16 -9.76 -17.17
C TYR A 146 -9.67 -11.21 -16.98
N GLN A 147 -8.77 -11.45 -16.01
CA GLN A 147 -8.22 -12.77 -15.67
C GLN A 147 -9.03 -13.53 -14.61
N GLY A 148 -10.13 -12.93 -14.13
CA GLY A 148 -10.92 -13.38 -12.99
C GLY A 148 -11.42 -14.82 -13.07
#